data_AF-A0AAV1R4F8-F1
#
_entry.id   AF-A0AAV1R4F8-F1
#
_cell.length_a   1.000
_cell.length_b   1.000
_cell.length_c   1.000
_cell.angle_alpha   90.00
_cell.angle_beta   90.00
_cell.angle_gamma   90.00
#
_symmetry.space_group_name_H-M   'P 1'
#
loop_
_entity.id
_entity.type
_entity.pdbx_description
1 polymer ?
#
loop_
_entity_poly.entity_id
_entity_poly.type
_entity_poly.pdbx_seq_one_letter_code
_entity_poly.pdbx_strand_id
1 'polypeptide(L)'
;MIDHTIAIHNGKEHLPIYITDRMVGYKLGEFAPTLNFRRHAKNDNKSRPRRIIDQIRGRSYEETLMILELMPYRACYPIFKLVYSAAANASHNMGFNEANLVISKAEVNEGATVKKLKPRARGRSYPIKRPTCHISIVLEDISYEEYEEYNIYLKKSRQIRMNKNKYTDMTFDDIYTSGGLWDKK
;
A
#
# COMPACT_ATOMS: atom_id res chain seq x y z
N MET A 1 -42.76 -25.59 -30.14
CA MET A 1 -43.93 -24.78 -29.72
C MET A 1 -43.47 -23.34 -29.69
N ILE A 2 -43.58 -22.67 -30.83
CA ILE A 2 -43.18 -21.26 -31.04
C ILE A 2 -44.48 -20.45 -31.07
N ASP A 3 -44.45 -19.16 -30.69
CA ASP A 3 -45.62 -18.27 -30.60
C ASP A 3 -46.67 -18.62 -29.53
N HIS A 4 -46.29 -19.43 -28.53
CA HIS A 4 -47.14 -19.71 -27.37
C HIS A 4 -46.69 -18.90 -26.15
N THR A 5 -47.66 -18.38 -25.39
CA THR A 5 -47.41 -17.60 -24.18
C THR A 5 -47.42 -18.51 -22.96
N ILE A 6 -46.30 -18.58 -22.23
CA ILE A 6 -46.24 -19.25 -20.91
C ILE A 6 -46.34 -18.18 -19.84
N ALA A 7 -47.21 -18.37 -18.86
CA ALA A 7 -47.31 -17.48 -17.71
C ALA A 7 -46.39 -17.96 -16.58
N ILE A 8 -45.36 -17.18 -16.22
CA ILE A 8 -44.51 -17.46 -15.06
C ILE A 8 -45.13 -16.81 -13.82
N HIS A 9 -45.35 -17.60 -12.77
CA HIS A 9 -45.92 -17.13 -11.51
C HIS A 9 -44.82 -16.78 -10.51
N ASN A 10 -44.79 -15.54 -10.03
CA ASN A 10 -43.86 -15.10 -8.98
C ASN A 10 -44.48 -15.10 -7.57
N GLY A 11 -45.57 -15.86 -7.36
CA GLY A 11 -46.23 -15.97 -6.05
C GLY A 11 -47.24 -14.84 -5.73
N LYS A 12 -47.38 -13.84 -6.61
CA LYS A 12 -48.36 -12.75 -6.50
C LYS A 12 -49.09 -12.45 -7.81
N GLU A 13 -48.41 -12.59 -8.94
CA GLU A 13 -48.96 -12.34 -10.27
C GLU A 13 -48.36 -13.31 -11.29
N HIS A 14 -49.09 -13.49 -12.39
CA HIS A 14 -48.68 -14.26 -13.55
C HIS A 14 -48.21 -13.31 -14.65
N LEU A 15 -46.93 -13.39 -15.02
CA LEU A 15 -46.34 -12.59 -16.08
C LEU A 15 -46.28 -13.41 -17.38
N PRO A 16 -46.95 -12.99 -18.47
CA PRO A 16 -46.91 -13.69 -19.75
C PRO A 16 -45.56 -13.50 -20.45
N ILE A 17 -44.91 -14.60 -20.85
CA ILE A 17 -43.67 -14.59 -21.62
C ILE A 17 -43.90 -15.33 -22.94
N TYR A 18 -43.52 -14.70 -24.04
CA TYR A 18 -43.58 -15.26 -25.39
C TYR A 18 -42.35 -16.12 -25.66
N ILE A 19 -42.54 -17.36 -26.11
CA ILE A 19 -41.45 -18.25 -26.49
C ILE A 19 -40.95 -17.86 -27.87
N THR A 20 -39.69 -17.44 -27.97
CA THR A 20 -38.98 -17.21 -29.23
C THR A 20 -38.22 -18.48 -29.67
N ASP A 21 -37.91 -18.62 -30.96
CA ASP A 21 -37.18 -19.79 -31.52
C ASP A 21 -35.89 -20.14 -30.76
N ARG A 22 -35.22 -19.12 -30.24
CA ARG A 22 -33.96 -19.26 -29.49
C ARG A 22 -34.14 -19.92 -28.11
N MET A 23 -35.38 -20.00 -27.61
CA MET A 23 -35.73 -20.55 -26.30
C MET A 23 -36.09 -22.04 -26.35
N VAL A 24 -36.23 -22.61 -27.55
CA VAL A 24 -36.58 -24.02 -27.75
C VAL A 24 -35.35 -24.90 -27.48
N GLY A 25 -35.46 -25.82 -26.52
CA GLY A 25 -34.41 -26.81 -26.20
C GLY A 25 -33.67 -26.60 -24.87
N TYR A 26 -33.86 -25.46 -24.21
CA TYR A 26 -33.25 -25.16 -22.90
C TYR A 26 -34.22 -25.46 -21.75
N LYS A 27 -33.70 -25.91 -20.60
CA LYS A 27 -34.53 -26.08 -19.39
C LYS A 27 -34.88 -24.73 -18.76
N LEU A 28 -36.09 -24.61 -18.23
CA LEU A 28 -36.52 -23.44 -17.46
C LEU A 28 -35.51 -23.15 -16.33
N GLY A 29 -34.84 -22.00 -16.39
CA GLY A 29 -33.80 -21.59 -15.46
C GLY A 29 -32.38 -21.47 -16.05
N GLU A 30 -32.12 -22.04 -17.23
CA GLU A 30 -30.80 -21.95 -17.90
C GLU A 30 -30.54 -20.58 -18.56
N PHE A 31 -31.60 -19.81 -18.85
CA PHE A 31 -31.53 -18.47 -19.46
C PHE A 31 -31.17 -17.34 -18.48
N ALA A 32 -31.15 -17.61 -17.18
CA ALA A 32 -30.58 -16.70 -16.22
C ALA A 32 -29.12 -17.12 -16.00
N PRO A 33 -28.10 -16.33 -16.41
CA PRO A 33 -26.79 -16.46 -15.83
C PRO A 33 -26.95 -16.15 -14.35
N THR A 34 -27.16 -17.19 -13.54
CA THR A 34 -27.07 -17.05 -12.09
C THR A 34 -25.62 -16.67 -11.86
N LEU A 35 -25.39 -15.40 -11.54
CA LEU A 35 -24.15 -14.97 -10.91
C LEU A 35 -24.07 -15.78 -9.62
N ASN A 36 -23.43 -16.95 -9.72
CA ASN A 36 -23.04 -17.73 -8.58
C ASN A 36 -22.04 -16.87 -7.83
N PHE A 37 -22.53 -16.03 -6.91
CA PHE A 37 -21.73 -15.47 -5.83
C PHE A 37 -21.34 -16.64 -4.92
N ARG A 38 -20.40 -17.45 -5.43
CA ARG A 38 -19.84 -18.59 -4.77
C ARG A 38 -19.05 -18.04 -3.60
N ARG A 39 -19.68 -18.15 -2.43
CA ARG A 39 -19.21 -17.77 -1.10
C ARG A 39 -19.36 -16.29 -0.80
N HIS A 40 -20.36 -15.99 0.03
CA HIS A 40 -20.18 -14.98 1.07
C HIS A 40 -18.84 -15.28 1.75
N ALA A 41 -17.83 -14.44 1.49
CA ALA A 41 -16.58 -14.48 2.25
C ALA A 41 -16.96 -14.26 3.72
N LYS A 42 -17.07 -15.37 4.46
CA LYS A 42 -17.32 -15.39 5.89
C LYS A 42 -16.20 -14.58 6.54
N ASN A 43 -16.57 -13.42 7.08
CA ASN A 43 -15.92 -12.72 8.18
C ASN A 43 -14.39 -12.75 8.20
N ASP A 44 -13.78 -12.01 7.28
CA ASP A 44 -12.46 -11.44 7.50
C ASP A 44 -12.62 -9.91 7.54
N ASN A 45 -13.09 -9.41 8.68
CA ASN A 45 -13.43 -7.99 8.82
C ASN A 45 -12.25 -7.15 9.38
N LYS A 46 -11.16 -7.80 9.79
CA LYS A 46 -9.95 -7.15 10.32
C LYS A 46 -8.73 -7.29 9.40
N SER A 47 -8.85 -8.05 8.30
CA SER A 47 -7.76 -8.41 7.37
C SER A 47 -7.97 -8.00 5.91
N ARG A 48 -9.13 -7.45 5.51
CA ARG A 48 -9.38 -7.03 4.11
C ARG A 48 -8.44 -5.93 3.59
N PRO A 49 -8.31 -4.76 4.27
CA PRO A 49 -7.38 -3.73 3.81
C PRO A 49 -5.92 -4.12 4.07
N ARG A 50 -5.63 -4.84 5.16
CA ARG A 50 -4.27 -5.33 5.47
C ARG A 50 -3.70 -6.17 4.33
N ARG A 51 -4.49 -7.09 3.80
CA ARG A 51 -4.09 -7.92 2.65
C ARG A 51 -3.67 -7.10 1.43
N ILE A 52 -4.34 -5.99 1.16
CA ILE A 52 -3.99 -5.09 0.05
C ILE A 52 -2.74 -4.28 0.41
N ILE A 53 -2.71 -3.74 1.62
CA ILE A 53 -1.60 -2.92 2.14
C ILE A 53 -0.28 -3.69 2.16
N ASP A 54 -0.31 -4.97 2.52
CA ASP A 54 0.87 -5.83 2.53
C ASP A 54 1.40 -6.12 1.11
N GLN A 55 0.57 -5.98 0.07
CA GLN A 55 1.00 -6.17 -1.33
C GLN A 55 1.64 -4.92 -1.93
N ILE A 56 1.20 -3.73 -1.49
CA ILE A 56 1.68 -2.45 -2.03
C ILE A 56 2.87 -1.88 -1.24
N ARG A 57 3.19 -2.45 -0.07
CA ARG A 57 4.34 -2.01 0.74
C ARG A 57 5.65 -2.22 -0.04
N GLY A 58 6.47 -1.19 -0.15
CA GLY A 58 7.76 -1.21 -0.85
C GLY A 58 7.66 -1.20 -2.38
N ARG A 59 6.47 -0.94 -2.95
CA ARG A 59 6.28 -0.81 -4.40
C ARG A 59 6.42 0.63 -4.86
N SER A 60 6.71 0.82 -6.14
CA SER A 60 6.65 2.15 -6.75
C SER A 60 5.20 2.64 -6.82
N TYR A 61 5.02 3.95 -6.96
CA TYR A 61 3.72 4.57 -7.13
C TYR A 61 2.96 4.01 -8.35
N GLU A 62 3.63 3.91 -9.50
CA GLU A 62 3.04 3.38 -10.74
C GLU A 62 2.61 1.91 -10.62
N GLU A 63 3.49 1.06 -10.06
CA GLU A 63 3.17 -0.34 -9.79
C GLU A 63 1.95 -0.47 -8.86
N THR A 64 1.89 0.40 -7.85
CA THR A 64 0.79 0.40 -6.89
C THR A 64 -0.55 0.72 -7.54
N LEU A 65 -0.60 1.71 -8.44
CA LEU A 65 -1.82 2.05 -9.17
C LEU A 65 -2.32 0.86 -10.00
N MET A 66 -1.41 0.21 -10.73
CA MET A 66 -1.71 -1.00 -11.50
C MET A 66 -2.26 -2.13 -10.62
N ILE A 67 -1.59 -2.42 -9.50
CA ILE A 67 -2.00 -3.50 -8.59
C ILE A 67 -3.40 -3.21 -8.02
N LEU A 68 -3.65 -1.98 -7.56
CA LEU A 68 -4.92 -1.61 -6.94
C LEU A 68 -6.09 -1.66 -7.92
N GLU A 69 -5.85 -1.30 -9.19
CA GLU A 69 -6.88 -1.32 -10.23
C GLU A 69 -7.24 -2.75 -10.69
N LEU A 70 -6.25 -3.64 -10.77
CA LEU A 70 -6.45 -5.02 -11.22
C LEU A 70 -6.98 -5.97 -10.13
N MET A 71 -6.85 -5.60 -8.85
CA MET A 71 -7.27 -6.45 -7.74
C MET A 71 -8.81 -6.55 -7.61
N PRO A 72 -9.38 -7.75 -7.36
CA PRO A 72 -10.83 -7.95 -7.27
C PRO A 72 -11.42 -7.55 -5.90
N TYR A 73 -10.79 -6.64 -5.16
CA TYR A 73 -11.23 -6.24 -3.82
C TYR A 73 -11.90 -4.86 -3.80
N ARG A 74 -13.09 -4.76 -3.19
CA ARG A 74 -13.78 -3.47 -3.01
C ARG A 74 -13.00 -2.45 -2.19
N ALA A 75 -12.11 -2.91 -1.32
CA ALA A 75 -11.26 -2.05 -0.50
C ALA A 75 -10.13 -1.37 -1.30
N CYS A 76 -9.90 -1.73 -2.57
CA CYS A 76 -8.91 -1.07 -3.42
C CYS A 76 -9.28 0.38 -3.71
N TYR A 77 -10.55 0.68 -4.01
CA TYR A 77 -11.00 2.03 -4.35
C TYR A 77 -10.63 3.12 -3.32
N PRO A 78 -10.91 2.96 -2.01
CA PRO A 78 -10.48 3.95 -1.03
C PRO A 78 -8.95 4.04 -0.87
N ILE A 79 -8.22 2.93 -1.02
CA ILE A 79 -6.75 2.92 -0.94
C ILE A 79 -6.14 3.63 -2.16
N PHE A 80 -6.68 3.39 -3.35
CA PHE A 80 -6.30 4.05 -4.59
C PHE A 80 -6.40 5.57 -4.47
N LYS A 81 -7.53 6.07 -3.95
CA LYS A 81 -7.71 7.51 -3.68
C LYS A 81 -6.69 8.06 -2.69
N LEU A 82 -6.35 7.30 -1.66
CA LEU A 82 -5.34 7.71 -0.67
C LEU A 82 -3.96 7.82 -1.29
N VAL A 83 -3.54 6.81 -2.07
CA VAL A 83 -2.24 6.79 -2.75
C VAL A 83 -2.14 7.93 -3.76
N TYR A 84 -3.18 8.12 -4.58
CA TYR A 84 -3.25 9.22 -5.55
C TYR A 84 -3.17 10.59 -4.86
N SER A 85 -3.92 10.79 -3.77
CA SER A 85 -3.87 12.04 -3.00
C SER A 85 -2.50 12.26 -2.33
N ALA A 86 -1.85 11.20 -1.85
CA ALA A 86 -0.54 11.29 -1.23
C ALA A 86 0.53 11.73 -2.24
N ALA A 87 0.52 11.17 -3.46
CA ALA A 87 1.43 11.57 -4.52
C ALA A 87 1.21 13.03 -4.95
N ALA A 88 -0.05 13.45 -5.11
CA ALA A 88 -0.38 14.85 -5.42
C ALA A 88 0.09 15.82 -4.33
N ASN A 89 0.00 15.42 -3.05
CA ASN A 89 0.53 16.23 -1.94
C ASN A 89 2.06 16.29 -1.95
N ALA A 90 2.73 15.20 -2.31
CA ALA A 90 4.19 15.15 -2.41
C ALA A 90 4.70 16.06 -3.54
N SER A 91 4.07 16.01 -4.71
CA SER A 91 4.44 16.87 -5.84
C SER A 91 4.16 18.35 -5.55
N HIS A 92 2.99 18.67 -4.99
CA HIS A 92 2.62 20.05 -4.70
C HIS A 92 3.44 20.69 -3.56
N ASN A 93 3.65 19.96 -2.46
CA ASN A 93 4.27 20.55 -1.26
C ASN A 93 5.78 20.38 -1.21
N MET A 94 6.32 19.28 -1.75
CA MET A 94 7.75 18.93 -1.68
C MET A 94 8.45 18.96 -3.05
N GLY A 95 7.70 19.13 -4.14
CA GLY A 95 8.26 19.17 -5.49
C GLY A 95 8.81 17.83 -5.97
N PHE A 96 8.39 16.72 -5.35
CA PHE A 96 8.84 15.39 -5.73
C PHE A 96 8.24 14.94 -7.06
N ASN A 97 8.98 14.13 -7.81
CA ASN A 97 8.53 13.57 -9.07
C ASN A 97 7.76 12.27 -8.82
N GLU A 98 6.56 12.14 -9.39
CA GLU A 98 5.68 10.98 -9.20
C GLU A 98 6.35 9.65 -9.62
N ALA A 99 7.19 9.67 -10.66
CA ALA A 99 7.89 8.49 -11.16
C ALA A 99 8.89 7.89 -10.15
N ASN A 100 9.41 8.72 -9.23
CA ASN A 100 10.41 8.30 -8.25
C ASN A 100 9.80 7.98 -6.88
N LEU A 101 8.49 8.13 -6.72
CA LEU A 101 7.83 7.89 -5.44
C LEU A 101 7.67 6.39 -5.16
N VAL A 102 8.03 6.00 -3.95
CA VAL A 102 7.88 4.65 -3.41
C VAL A 102 7.11 4.65 -2.11
N ILE A 103 6.36 3.58 -1.86
CA ILE A 103 5.67 3.39 -0.59
C ILE A 103 6.66 2.81 0.43
N SER A 104 7.25 3.69 1.24
CA SER A 104 8.12 3.29 2.35
C SER A 104 7.32 2.59 3.46
N LYS A 105 6.22 3.21 3.90
CA LYS A 105 5.44 2.72 5.04
C LYS A 105 3.95 2.68 4.70
N ALA A 106 3.33 1.53 4.91
CA ALA A 106 1.88 1.36 4.76
C ALA A 106 1.31 0.51 5.91
N GLU A 107 0.44 1.12 6.70
CA GLU A 107 -0.13 0.56 7.93
C GLU A 107 -1.65 0.71 7.99
N VAL A 108 -2.29 -0.25 8.67
CA VAL A 108 -3.72 -0.20 8.99
C VAL A 108 -3.89 -0.30 10.50
N ASN A 109 -4.37 0.77 11.10
CA ASN A 109 -4.67 0.86 12.52
C ASN A 109 -6.15 0.65 12.78
N GLU A 110 -6.48 0.19 13.98
CA GLU A 110 -7.87 0.01 14.40
C GLU A 110 -8.51 1.38 14.66
N GLY A 111 -9.79 1.52 14.29
CA GLY A 111 -10.56 2.73 14.52
C GLY A 111 -11.74 2.47 15.47
N ALA A 112 -12.61 3.48 15.60
CA ALA A 112 -13.80 3.40 16.41
C ALA A 112 -14.70 2.21 16.02
N THR A 113 -15.16 1.46 17.02
CA THR A 113 -16.04 0.30 16.78
C THR A 113 -17.45 0.58 17.30
N VAL A 114 -18.41 0.66 16.39
CA VAL A 114 -19.82 0.85 16.75
C VAL A 114 -20.45 -0.51 17.05
N LYS A 115 -21.18 -0.60 18.16
CA LYS A 115 -21.92 -1.81 18.57
C LYS A 115 -23.40 -1.65 18.22
N LYS A 116 -24.02 -2.70 17.66
CA LYS A 116 -25.47 -2.81 17.45
C LYS A 116 -25.99 -4.11 18.05
N LEU A 117 -27.10 -4.08 18.78
CA LEU A 117 -27.70 -5.30 19.30
C LEU A 117 -28.37 -6.10 18.16
N LYS A 118 -28.13 -7.41 18.14
CA LYS A 118 -28.81 -8.36 17.26
C LYS A 118 -29.68 -9.29 18.12
N PRO A 119 -31.00 -9.33 17.91
CA PRO A 119 -31.86 -10.27 18.61
C PRO A 119 -31.51 -11.70 18.23
N ARG A 120 -31.64 -12.63 19.18
CA ARG A 120 -31.41 -14.06 19.04
C ARG A 120 -32.55 -14.83 19.73
N ALA A 121 -32.62 -16.14 19.46
CA ALA A 121 -33.64 -17.01 20.03
C ALA A 121 -33.64 -16.98 21.57
N ARG A 122 -34.81 -17.27 22.17
CA ARG A 122 -35.04 -17.34 23.63
C ARG A 122 -34.73 -16.03 24.37
N GLY A 123 -35.13 -14.89 23.80
CA GLY A 123 -34.95 -13.57 24.42
C GLY A 123 -33.49 -13.11 24.54
N ARG A 124 -32.53 -13.83 23.95
CA ARG A 124 -31.11 -13.46 24.00
C ARG A 124 -30.81 -12.34 23.01
N SER A 125 -29.83 -11.50 23.33
CA SER A 125 -29.28 -10.52 22.39
C SER A 125 -27.75 -10.55 22.42
N TYR A 126 -27.13 -10.39 21.25
CA TYR A 126 -25.67 -10.28 21.14
C TYR A 126 -25.29 -8.99 20.39
N PRO A 127 -24.21 -8.31 20.80
CA PRO A 127 -23.72 -7.15 20.09
C PRO A 127 -22.97 -7.54 18.81
N ILE A 128 -23.39 -6.98 17.67
CA ILE A 128 -22.60 -6.94 16.43
C ILE A 128 -21.64 -5.75 16.53
N LYS A 129 -20.35 -6.02 16.38
CA LYS A 129 -19.30 -4.99 16.26
C LYS A 129 -19.14 -4.60 14.79
N ARG A 130 -19.16 -3.30 14.51
CA ARG A 130 -18.82 -2.72 13.20
C ARG A 130 -17.53 -1.89 13.37
N PRO A 131 -16.34 -2.50 13.19
CA PRO A 131 -15.08 -1.81 13.35
C PRO A 131 -14.80 -0.89 12.16
N THR A 132 -14.20 0.27 12.41
CA THR A 132 -13.53 1.08 11.39
C THR A 132 -12.01 0.92 11.51
N CYS A 133 -11.27 1.52 10.59
CA CYS A 133 -9.80 1.52 10.60
C CYS A 133 -9.26 2.85 10.08
N HIS A 134 -8.03 3.17 10.48
CA HIS A 134 -7.24 4.25 9.91
C HIS A 134 -6.16 3.65 9.02
N ILE A 135 -5.99 4.20 7.82
CA ILE A 135 -4.97 3.76 6.87
C ILE A 135 -3.94 4.88 6.79
N SER A 136 -2.68 4.54 7.01
CA SER A 136 -1.55 5.47 6.94
C SER A 136 -0.59 4.98 5.86
N ILE A 137 -0.34 5.81 4.86
CA ILE A 137 0.57 5.54 3.75
C ILE A 137 1.58 6.68 3.71
N VAL A 138 2.86 6.35 3.67
CA VAL A 138 3.98 7.27 3.57
C VAL A 138 4.69 6.98 2.25
N LEU A 139 4.87 8.04 1.47
CA LEU A 139 5.63 8.02 0.23
C LEU A 139 6.99 8.66 0.49
N GLU A 140 8.03 8.07 -0.08
CA GLU A 140 9.39 8.58 -0.09
C GLU A 140 9.87 8.67 -1.54
N ASP A 141 10.77 9.60 -1.83
CA ASP A 141 11.39 9.76 -3.15
C ASP A 141 12.72 9.01 -3.16
N ILE A 142 12.89 8.06 -4.07
CA ILE A 142 14.12 7.24 -4.21
C ILE A 142 15.35 8.13 -4.42
N SER A 143 15.20 9.24 -5.13
CA SER A 143 16.35 10.09 -5.50
C SER A 143 17.06 10.67 -4.27
N TYR A 144 16.38 10.79 -3.13
CA TYR A 144 16.96 11.34 -1.90
C TYR A 144 17.95 10.38 -1.21
N GLU A 145 17.72 9.06 -1.28
CA GLU A 145 18.62 8.07 -0.67
C GLU A 145 20.00 8.04 -1.36
N GLU A 146 20.02 8.18 -2.69
CA GLU A 146 21.26 8.25 -3.47
C GLU A 146 22.10 9.50 -3.11
N TYR A 147 21.46 10.66 -2.88
CA TYR A 147 22.15 11.88 -2.46
C TYR A 147 22.69 11.79 -1.03
N GLU A 148 21.94 11.20 -0.09
CA GLU A 148 22.41 11.03 1.29
C GLU A 148 23.61 10.08 1.37
N GLU A 149 23.60 8.94 0.65
CA GLU A 149 24.76 8.05 0.57
C GLU A 149 25.99 8.77 -0.02
N TYR A 150 25.81 9.54 -1.08
CA TYR A 150 26.90 10.30 -1.70
C TYR A 150 27.44 11.39 -0.76
N ASN A 151 26.57 12.09 -0.04
CA ASN A 151 26.95 13.11 0.96
C ASN A 151 27.69 12.50 2.16
N ILE A 152 27.26 11.34 2.63
CA ILE A 152 27.95 10.56 3.67
C ILE A 152 29.35 10.15 3.19
N TYR A 153 29.46 9.65 1.96
CA TYR A 153 30.73 9.29 1.34
C TYR A 153 31.68 10.50 1.22
N LEU A 154 31.17 11.65 0.79
CA LEU A 154 31.90 12.91 0.71
C LEU A 154 32.36 13.41 2.09
N LYS A 155 31.54 13.30 3.13
CA LYS A 155 31.94 13.63 4.51
C LYS A 155 33.03 12.68 5.01
N LYS A 156 32.89 11.37 4.77
CA LYS A 156 33.86 10.35 5.20
C LYS A 156 35.22 10.53 4.52
N SER A 157 35.23 10.80 3.22
CA SER A 157 36.46 11.10 2.47
C SER A 157 37.12 12.42 2.89
N ARG A 158 36.34 13.47 3.19
CA ARG A 158 36.85 14.73 3.78
C ARG A 158 37.47 14.50 5.16
N GLN A 159 36.85 13.70 6.02
CA GLN A 159 37.38 13.34 7.35
C GLN A 159 38.74 12.61 7.24
N ILE A 160 38.87 11.69 6.28
CA ILE A 160 40.12 10.96 6.02
C ILE A 160 41.24 11.91 5.56
N ARG A 161 40.94 12.89 4.69
CA ARG A 161 41.92 13.91 4.26
C ARG A 161 42.37 14.79 5.44
N MET A 162 41.44 15.22 6.30
CA MET A 162 41.75 16.04 7.48
C MET A 162 42.60 15.29 8.53
N ASN A 163 42.43 13.97 8.66
CA ASN A 163 43.24 13.17 9.58
C ASN A 163 44.66 12.91 9.06
N LYS A 164 44.90 12.89 7.75
CA LYS A 164 46.26 12.77 7.17
C LYS A 164 47.11 14.02 7.40
N ASN A 165 46.49 15.21 7.39
CA ASN A 165 47.19 16.48 7.60
C ASN A 165 47.50 16.81 9.07
N LYS A 166 47.03 15.99 10.03
CA LYS A 166 47.33 16.16 11.46
C LYS A 166 48.66 15.52 11.88
N TYR A 167 49.26 14.68 11.04
CA TYR A 167 50.51 13.97 11.32
C TYR A 167 51.73 14.50 10.56
N THR A 168 51.60 15.64 9.88
CA THR A 168 52.66 16.21 9.01
C THR A 168 53.45 17.36 9.62
N ASP A 169 53.12 17.82 10.83
CA ASP A 169 53.92 18.82 11.56
C ASP A 169 54.84 18.12 12.56
N MET A 170 55.84 17.37 12.07
CA MET A 170 57.08 17.17 12.82
C MET A 170 58.08 18.17 12.25
N THR A 171 58.15 19.34 12.89
CA THR A 171 59.23 20.30 12.71
C THR A 171 60.56 19.58 12.94
N PHE A 172 61.39 19.49 11.91
CA PHE A 172 62.76 19.00 12.00
C PHE A 172 63.56 20.12 12.68
N ASP A 173 63.72 20.06 14.00
CA ASP A 173 64.66 20.95 14.70
C ASP A 173 66.07 20.61 14.21
N ASP A 174 66.74 21.60 13.59
CA ASP A 174 68.11 21.51 13.10
C ASP A 174 69.10 21.29 14.27
N ILE A 175 69.42 20.03 14.56
CA ILE A 175 70.46 19.64 15.54
C ILE A 175 71.84 19.64 14.85
N TYR A 176 72.31 20.75 14.29
CA TYR A 176 73.73 20.89 13.88
C TYR A 176 74.22 22.34 13.88
N THR A 177 74.10 23.08 14.99
CA THR A 177 75.00 24.22 15.24
C THR A 177 75.17 24.49 16.74
N SER A 178 75.81 23.59 17.47
CA SER A 178 76.46 23.92 18.74
C SER A 178 77.80 23.19 18.82
N GLY A 179 78.84 23.87 18.32
CA GLY A 179 80.23 23.44 18.47
C GLY A 179 80.60 23.37 19.95
N GLY A 180 80.79 22.16 20.46
CA GLY A 180 81.38 21.89 21.77
C GLY A 180 82.88 21.74 21.65
N LEU A 181 83.61 22.72 22.20
CA LEU A 181 85.04 22.67 22.50
C LEU A 181 85.19 22.07 23.90
N TRP A 182 85.70 20.84 24.05
CA TRP A 182 86.07 20.31 25.37
C TRP A 182 87.40 19.56 25.36
N ASP A 183 88.17 19.94 26.38
CA ASP A 183 89.58 19.69 26.69
C ASP A 183 89.85 18.32 27.32
N LYS A 184 91.14 17.95 27.28
CA LYS A 184 91.76 16.75 27.87
C LYS A 184 91.82 16.79 29.41
N LYS A 185 91.52 15.66 30.06
CA LYS A 185 92.38 14.99 31.05
C LYS A 185 91.82 13.64 31.46
#